data_AF-A0A081TYQ9-F1
#
_entry.id   AF-A0A081TYQ9-F1
#
_cell.length_a   1.000
_cell.length_b   1.000
_cell.length_c   1.000
_cell.angle_alpha   90.00
_cell.angle_beta   90.00
_cell.angle_gamma   90.00
#
_symmetry.space_group_name_H-M   'P 1'
#
loop_
_entity.id
_entity.type
_entity.pdbx_description
1 polymer ?
#
loop_
_entity_poly.entity_id
_entity_poly.type
_entity_poly.pdbx_seq_one_letter_code
_entity_poly.pdbx_strand_id
1 'polypeptide(L)'
;MHSEIADEKLLVVQFSQGNHIAFKTLFVRYYPKVRSFIMGLVKSESETEDLAQEVFLKLWTHRERFREVEVFGTYLYVLTKNTTFNYLRSRQNRQDDQRADSVEESTDTTPYEELVAKDLQLLIDMVVENMPPQRQTIFRLNREAGLTNAEIAEKLQISKKTVENHLNLALKELKNALLLFIFLYLC
;
A
#
# COMPACT_ATOMS: atom_id res chain seq x y z
N MET A 1 -16.01 14.90 -13.27
CA MET A 1 -14.78 14.08 -13.19
C MET A 1 -13.55 14.75 -13.79
N HIS A 2 -13.57 15.28 -15.03
CA HIS A 2 -12.38 15.97 -15.59
C HIS A 2 -11.98 17.28 -14.86
N SER A 3 -12.94 17.97 -14.23
CA SER A 3 -12.69 19.19 -13.46
C SER A 3 -11.94 18.97 -12.13
N GLU A 4 -12.18 17.84 -11.43
CA GLU A 4 -11.53 17.56 -10.13
C GLU A 4 -10.07 17.13 -10.28
N ILE A 5 -9.75 16.41 -11.37
CA ILE A 5 -8.39 15.94 -11.67
C ILE A 5 -7.49 17.13 -12.05
N ALA A 6 -8.01 18.10 -12.81
CA ALA A 6 -7.28 19.32 -13.18
C ALA A 6 -6.97 20.19 -11.95
N ASP A 7 -7.91 20.31 -11.01
CA ASP A 7 -7.77 21.08 -9.78
C ASP A 7 -6.76 20.43 -8.80
N GLU A 8 -6.78 19.10 -8.67
CA GLU A 8 -5.80 18.38 -7.86
C GLU A 8 -4.36 18.51 -8.39
N LYS A 9 -4.17 18.43 -9.71
CA LYS A 9 -2.84 18.59 -10.30
C LYS A 9 -2.24 19.96 -10.01
N LEU A 10 -3.06 21.02 -10.09
CA LEU A 10 -2.63 22.38 -9.76
C LEU A 10 -2.26 22.51 -8.27
N LEU A 11 -3.08 21.95 -7.38
CA LEU A 11 -2.80 21.92 -5.94
C LEU A 11 -1.48 21.21 -5.62
N VAL A 12 -1.18 20.09 -6.29
CA VAL A 12 0.07 19.34 -6.07
C VAL A 12 1.28 20.12 -6.57
N VAL A 13 1.17 20.83 -7.70
CA VAL A 13 2.23 21.72 -8.19
C VAL A 13 2.51 22.83 -7.17
N GLN A 14 1.48 23.51 -6.67
CA GLN A 14 1.64 24.55 -5.66
C GLN A 14 2.23 24.02 -4.36
N PHE A 15 1.76 22.85 -3.90
CA PHE A 15 2.33 22.15 -2.75
C PHE A 15 3.82 21.86 -2.94
N SER A 16 4.23 21.41 -4.12
CA SER A 16 5.64 21.11 -4.42
C SER A 16 6.56 22.32 -4.37
N GLN A 17 5.99 23.53 -4.48
CA GLN A 17 6.67 24.81 -4.36
C GLN A 17 6.67 25.37 -2.92
N GLY A 18 6.15 24.61 -1.94
CA GLY A 18 6.09 25.04 -0.54
C GLY A 18 4.86 25.86 -0.19
N ASN A 19 3.79 25.84 -1.00
CA ASN A 19 2.56 26.53 -0.66
C ASN A 19 1.82 25.82 0.49
N HIS A 20 1.79 26.47 1.66
CA HIS A 20 1.12 25.95 2.86
C HIS A 20 -0.41 25.82 2.72
N ILE A 21 -1.05 26.67 1.93
CA ILE A 21 -2.50 26.60 1.68
C ILE A 21 -2.80 25.34 0.85
N ALA A 22 -2.00 25.08 -0.18
CA ALA A 22 -2.13 23.87 -0.99
C ALA A 22 -1.92 22.60 -0.14
N PHE A 23 -0.91 22.60 0.75
CA PHE A 23 -0.72 21.50 1.70
C PHE A 23 -1.91 21.31 2.64
N LYS A 24 -2.46 22.39 3.21
CA LYS A 24 -3.64 22.32 4.08
C LYS A 24 -4.85 21.74 3.34
N THR A 25 -5.07 22.13 2.09
CA THR A 25 -6.15 21.58 1.25
C THR A 25 -5.96 20.08 1.00
N LEU A 26 -4.74 19.65 0.65
CA LEU A 26 -4.40 18.24 0.47
C LEU A 26 -4.57 17.46 1.79
N PHE A 27 -4.13 18.04 2.92
CA PHE A 27 -4.30 17.45 4.24
C PHE A 27 -5.78 17.20 4.53
N VAL A 28 -6.64 18.22 4.47
CA VAL A 28 -8.08 18.06 4.73
C VAL A 28 -8.72 17.03 3.82
N ARG A 29 -8.33 16.99 2.54
CA ARG A 29 -8.86 16.04 1.55
C ARG A 29 -8.46 14.59 1.84
N TYR A 30 -7.23 14.35 2.28
CA TYR A 30 -6.66 13.01 2.36
C TYR A 30 -6.54 12.46 3.78
N TYR A 31 -6.56 13.31 4.81
CA TYR A 31 -6.43 12.90 6.21
C TYR A 31 -7.41 11.80 6.62
N PRO A 32 -8.73 11.88 6.31
CA PRO A 32 -9.66 10.83 6.69
C PRO A 32 -9.30 9.46 6.09
N LYS A 33 -8.84 9.43 4.83
CA LYS A 33 -8.45 8.20 4.13
C LYS A 33 -7.19 7.58 4.73
N VAL A 34 -6.19 8.42 5.02
CA VAL A 34 -4.94 7.99 5.67
C VAL A 34 -5.22 7.45 7.06
N ARG A 35 -5.99 8.18 7.87
CA ARG A 35 -6.38 7.79 9.22
C ARG A 35 -7.14 6.47 9.22
N SER A 36 -8.18 6.33 8.39
CA SER A 36 -8.97 5.09 8.32
C SER A 36 -8.14 3.88 7.92
N PHE A 37 -7.21 4.05 6.98
CA PHE A 37 -6.30 2.98 6.57
C PHE A 37 -5.37 2.54 7.71
N ILE A 38 -4.75 3.50 8.41
CA ILE A 38 -3.85 3.21 9.54
C ILE A 38 -4.65 2.56 10.68
N MET A 39 -5.82 3.11 11.03
CA MET A 39 -6.67 2.61 12.11
C MET A 39 -7.08 1.15 11.88
N GLY A 40 -7.43 0.79 10.64
CA GLY A 40 -7.80 -0.59 10.29
C GLY A 40 -6.67 -1.61 10.50
N LEU A 41 -5.41 -1.17 10.47
CA LEU A 41 -4.24 -2.04 10.64
C LEU A 41 -3.67 -2.01 12.06
N VAL A 42 -3.60 -0.83 12.67
CA VAL A 42 -2.93 -0.62 13.96
C VAL A 42 -3.88 -0.86 15.13
N LYS A 43 -5.20 -0.68 14.92
CA LYS A 43 -6.27 -0.84 15.90
C LYS A 43 -6.06 -0.04 17.22
N SER A 44 -5.31 1.07 17.16
CA SER A 44 -5.07 1.99 18.29
C SER A 44 -5.22 3.43 17.82
N GLU A 45 -6.04 4.22 18.51
CA GLU A 45 -6.31 5.61 18.14
C GLU A 45 -5.07 6.50 18.30
N SER A 46 -4.37 6.43 19.43
CA SER A 46 -3.16 7.22 19.68
C SER A 46 -2.10 6.99 18.61
N GLU A 47 -1.78 5.71 18.35
CA GLU A 47 -0.79 5.32 17.35
C GLU A 47 -1.22 5.70 15.93
N THR A 48 -2.53 5.69 15.66
CA THR A 48 -3.08 6.12 14.38
C THR A 48 -2.84 7.60 14.15
N GLU A 49 -3.10 8.44 15.14
CA GLU A 49 -2.87 9.89 15.05
C GLU A 49 -1.38 10.18 14.84
N ASP A 50 -0.50 9.52 15.59
CA ASP A 50 0.95 9.71 15.49
C ASP A 50 1.50 9.29 14.12
N LEU A 51 1.08 8.14 13.60
CA LEU A 51 1.48 7.67 12.27
C LEU A 51 0.90 8.54 11.16
N ALA A 52 -0.33 9.04 11.30
CA ALA A 52 -0.91 9.97 10.34
C ALA A 52 -0.09 11.26 10.30
N GLN A 53 0.29 11.81 11.46
CA GLN A 53 1.19 12.97 11.54
C GLN A 53 2.53 12.69 10.86
N GLU A 54 3.14 11.54 11.11
CA GLU A 54 4.41 11.14 10.48
C GLU A 54 4.29 11.09 8.95
N VAL A 55 3.20 10.52 8.42
CA VAL A 55 2.94 10.47 6.98
C VAL A 55 2.89 11.88 6.39
N PHE A 56 2.11 12.79 6.98
CA PHE A 56 1.97 14.15 6.46
C PHE A 56 3.24 15.00 6.66
N LEU A 57 4.03 14.72 7.70
CA LEU A 57 5.34 15.34 7.88
C LEU A 57 6.34 14.89 6.81
N LYS A 58 6.40 13.58 6.51
CA LYS A 58 7.23 13.04 5.41
C LYS A 58 6.78 13.62 4.07
N LEU A 59 5.48 13.75 3.86
CA LEU A 59 4.89 14.35 2.67
C LEU A 59 5.41 15.78 2.50
N TRP A 60 5.30 16.63 3.54
CA TRP A 60 5.81 18.00 3.51
C TRP A 60 7.34 18.08 3.33
N THR A 61 8.09 17.21 4.00
CA THR A 61 9.56 17.17 3.93
C THR A 61 10.04 16.86 2.51
N HIS A 62 9.35 15.98 1.79
CA HIS A 62 9.71 15.55 0.44
C HIS A 62 8.90 16.22 -0.67
N ARG A 63 8.20 17.32 -0.38
CA ARG A 63 7.27 18.04 -1.29
C ARG A 63 7.87 18.40 -2.65
N GLU A 64 9.16 18.69 -2.72
CA GLU A 64 9.83 19.11 -3.97
C GLU A 64 9.80 18.00 -5.05
N ARG A 65 9.68 16.73 -4.64
CA ARG A 65 9.61 15.58 -5.54
C ARG A 65 8.28 15.46 -6.30
N PHE A 66 7.29 16.29 -5.97
CA PHE A 66 5.93 16.19 -6.51
C PHE A 66 5.68 17.05 -7.75
N ARG A 67 6.70 17.72 -8.30
CA ARG A 67 6.58 18.51 -9.54
C ARG A 67 6.13 17.69 -10.75
N GLU A 68 6.45 16.40 -10.78
CA GLU A 68 6.20 15.49 -11.91
C GLU A 68 5.30 14.29 -11.56
N VAL A 69 4.72 14.26 -10.36
CA VAL A 69 3.91 13.11 -9.91
C VAL A 69 2.56 13.11 -10.63
N GLU A 70 2.29 12.06 -11.43
CA GLU A 70 1.05 11.93 -12.19
C GLU A 70 -0.19 11.68 -11.31
N VAL A 71 -0.04 10.94 -10.20
CA VAL A 71 -1.15 10.58 -9.31
C VAL A 71 -0.75 10.66 -7.83
N PHE A 72 -1.05 11.80 -7.20
CA PHE A 72 -0.70 12.10 -5.82
C PHE A 72 -1.28 11.10 -4.81
N GLY A 73 -2.55 10.68 -5.00
CA GLY A 73 -3.20 9.70 -4.13
C GLY A 73 -2.48 8.35 -4.09
N THR A 74 -1.89 7.91 -5.20
CA THR A 74 -1.11 6.66 -5.25
C THR A 74 0.18 6.78 -4.44
N TYR A 75 0.89 7.90 -4.57
CA TYR A 75 2.09 8.14 -3.76
C TYR A 75 1.74 8.16 -2.28
N LEU A 76 0.69 8.91 -1.90
CA LEU A 76 0.28 9.03 -0.51
C LEU A 76 -0.10 7.67 0.08
N TYR A 77 -0.83 6.83 -0.66
CA TYR A 77 -1.14 5.46 -0.24
C TYR A 77 0.14 4.63 0.01
N VAL A 78 1.12 4.68 -0.89
CA VAL A 78 2.39 3.95 -0.73
C VAL A 78 3.16 4.44 0.49
N LEU A 79 3.21 5.76 0.69
CA LEU A 79 3.87 6.37 1.86
C LEU A 79 3.19 5.95 3.16
N THR A 80 1.86 6.00 3.21
CA THR A 80 1.07 5.55 4.37
C THR A 80 1.32 4.08 4.66
N LYS A 81 1.13 3.20 3.66
CA LYS A 81 1.35 1.75 3.79
C LYS A 81 2.74 1.42 4.32
N ASN A 82 3.78 2.02 3.75
CA ASN A 82 5.16 1.75 4.17
C ASN A 82 5.42 2.27 5.58
N THR A 83 4.90 3.44 5.95
CA THR A 83 5.05 3.99 7.31
C THR A 83 4.36 3.08 8.33
N THR A 84 3.11 2.66 8.06
CA THR A 84 2.37 1.74 8.93
C THR A 84 3.04 0.37 9.07
N PHE A 85 3.52 -0.23 7.96
CA PHE A 85 4.18 -1.53 8.02
C PHE A 85 5.54 -1.48 8.71
N ASN A 86 6.31 -0.41 8.52
CA ASN A 86 7.55 -0.21 9.25
C ASN A 86 7.30 -0.10 10.75
N TYR A 87 6.26 0.64 11.14
CA TYR A 87 5.81 0.73 12.52
C TYR A 87 5.43 -0.65 13.07
N LEU A 88 4.56 -1.40 12.37
CA LEU A 88 4.12 -2.73 12.81
C LEU A 88 5.28 -3.71 12.94
N ARG A 89 6.24 -3.69 12.00
CA ARG A 89 7.47 -4.49 12.10
C ARG A 89 8.30 -4.11 13.33
N SER A 90 8.47 -2.81 13.59
CA SER A 90 9.20 -2.34 14.77
C SER A 90 8.49 -2.69 16.08
N ARG A 91 7.15 -2.64 16.09
CA ARG A 91 6.31 -3.05 17.22
C ARG A 91 6.46 -4.54 17.48
N GLN A 92 6.43 -5.36 16.44
CA GLN A 92 6.64 -6.80 16.55
C GLN A 92 8.02 -7.12 17.11
N ASN A 93 9.09 -6.50 16.60
CA ASN A 93 10.44 -6.72 17.12
C ASN A 93 10.57 -6.31 18.60
N ARG A 94 9.97 -5.19 19.00
CA ARG A 94 9.92 -4.76 20.41
C ARG A 94 9.09 -5.71 21.27
N GLN A 95 8.00 -6.24 20.75
CA GLN A 95 7.20 -7.26 21.44
C GLN A 95 7.93 -8.58 21.52
N ASP A 96 8.73 -8.98 20.54
CA ASP A 96 9.52 -10.22 20.59
C ASP A 96 10.67 -10.10 21.61
N ASP A 97 11.29 -8.91 21.73
CA ASP A 97 12.23 -8.59 22.80
C ASP A 97 11.56 -8.60 24.19
N GLN A 98 10.27 -8.22 24.29
CA GLN A 98 9.49 -8.19 25.54
C GLN A 98 8.81 -9.54 25.89
N ARG A 99 8.49 -10.37 24.88
CA ARG A 99 7.89 -11.71 25.01
C ARG A 99 8.87 -12.74 25.56
N ALA A 100 10.17 -12.42 25.62
CA ALA A 100 11.11 -13.16 26.45
C ALA A 100 10.76 -13.12 27.96
N ASP A 101 9.90 -12.19 28.40
CA ASP A 101 9.54 -11.98 29.82
C ASP A 101 8.04 -11.98 30.15
N SER A 102 7.12 -12.13 29.19
CA SER A 102 5.69 -12.25 29.54
C SER A 102 4.84 -12.89 28.45
N VAL A 103 4.11 -13.95 28.84
CA VAL A 103 3.11 -14.66 28.05
C VAL A 103 1.75 -13.99 28.22
N GLU A 104 0.97 -14.03 27.13
CA GLU A 104 -0.43 -13.60 26.93
C GLU A 104 -0.68 -12.15 26.50
N GLU A 105 -0.89 -11.97 25.19
CA GLU A 105 -1.96 -11.10 24.70
C GLU A 105 -2.56 -11.71 23.43
N SER A 106 -3.83 -12.07 23.50
CA SER A 106 -4.64 -12.64 22.43
C SER A 106 -4.86 -11.62 21.31
N THR A 107 -4.49 -11.97 20.08
CA THR A 107 -4.87 -11.20 18.90
C THR A 107 -6.33 -11.49 18.56
N ASP A 108 -7.26 -10.65 19.02
CA ASP A 108 -8.66 -10.73 18.63
C ASP A 108 -8.83 -10.37 17.13
N THR A 109 -8.76 -11.41 16.30
CA THR A 109 -9.29 -11.40 14.92
C THR A 109 -10.69 -11.98 15.01
N THR A 110 -11.70 -11.23 14.57
CA THR A 110 -13.07 -11.75 14.60
C THR A 110 -13.22 -12.88 13.55
N PRO A 111 -14.09 -13.89 13.77
CA PRO A 111 -14.34 -14.95 12.79
C PRO A 111 -14.75 -14.43 11.41
N TYR A 112 -15.38 -13.25 11.38
CA TYR A 112 -15.73 -12.54 10.15
C TYR A 112 -14.50 -11.97 9.43
N GLU A 113 -13.56 -11.36 10.14
CA GLU A 113 -12.29 -10.88 9.57
C GLU A 113 -11.45 -12.03 8.99
N GLU A 114 -11.44 -13.20 9.64
CA GLU A 114 -10.74 -14.38 9.13
C GLU A 114 -11.41 -14.94 7.85
N LEU A 115 -12.74 -14.92 7.79
CA LEU A 115 -13.48 -15.33 6.60
C LEU A 115 -13.20 -14.40 5.41
N VAL A 116 -13.25 -13.09 5.62
CA VAL A 116 -12.95 -12.09 4.59
C VAL A 116 -11.50 -12.21 4.10
N ALA A 117 -10.55 -12.48 5.00
CA ALA A 117 -9.16 -12.72 4.64
C ALA A 117 -9.00 -13.99 3.78
N LYS A 118 -9.73 -15.07 4.09
CA LYS A 118 -9.74 -16.30 3.28
C LYS A 118 -10.33 -16.07 1.89
N ASP A 119 -11.45 -15.36 1.79
CA ASP A 119 -12.07 -15.02 0.50
C ASP A 119 -11.14 -14.16 -0.37
N LEU A 120 -10.45 -13.20 0.25
CA LEU A 120 -9.47 -12.35 -0.41
C LEU A 120 -8.26 -13.15 -0.91
N GLN A 121 -7.77 -14.08 -0.10
CA GLN A 121 -6.66 -14.95 -0.49
C GLN A 121 -7.05 -15.86 -1.66
N LEU A 122 -8.24 -16.46 -1.62
CA LEU A 122 -8.79 -17.26 -2.72
C LEU A 122 -8.89 -16.45 -4.02
N LEU A 123 -9.34 -15.20 -3.95
CA LEU A 123 -9.38 -14.32 -5.11
C LEU A 123 -7.99 -14.08 -5.70
N ILE A 124 -7.00 -13.80 -4.85
CA ILE A 124 -5.61 -13.60 -5.29
C ILE A 124 -5.10 -14.87 -5.99
N ASP A 125 -5.31 -16.04 -5.38
CA ASP A 125 -4.85 -17.31 -5.91
C ASP A 125 -5.50 -17.62 -7.27
N MET A 126 -6.83 -17.44 -7.39
CA MET A 126 -7.54 -17.61 -8.66
C MET A 126 -7.01 -16.69 -9.76
N VAL A 127 -6.73 -15.42 -9.45
CA VAL A 127 -6.21 -14.47 -10.45
C VAL A 127 -4.81 -14.89 -10.87
N VAL A 128 -3.94 -15.26 -9.92
CA VAL A 128 -2.56 -15.69 -10.18
C VAL A 128 -2.53 -16.98 -11.00
N GLU A 129 -3.42 -17.93 -10.75
CA GLU A 129 -3.55 -19.16 -11.53
C GLU A 129 -3.99 -18.94 -12.98
N ASN A 130 -4.78 -17.90 -13.24
CA ASN A 130 -5.23 -17.55 -14.59
C ASN A 130 -4.26 -16.64 -15.35
N MET A 131 -3.14 -16.23 -14.74
CA MET A 131 -2.11 -15.44 -15.44
C MET A 131 -1.37 -16.30 -16.48
N PRO A 132 -0.82 -15.68 -17.55
CA PRO A 132 0.11 -16.37 -18.43
C PRO A 132 1.27 -17.00 -17.65
N PRO A 133 1.75 -18.21 -18.01
CA PRO A 133 2.68 -18.99 -17.20
C PRO A 133 3.92 -18.21 -16.74
N GLN A 134 4.54 -17.47 -17.66
CA GLN A 134 5.73 -16.68 -17.35
C GLN A 134 5.46 -15.56 -16.34
N ARG A 135 4.29 -14.92 -16.42
CA ARG A 135 3.88 -13.88 -15.48
C ARG A 135 3.63 -14.48 -14.09
N GLN A 136 2.93 -15.60 -14.04
CA GLN A 136 2.68 -16.34 -12.81
C GLN A 136 4.00 -16.72 -12.13
N THR A 137 4.93 -17.32 -12.86
CA THR A 137 6.25 -17.70 -12.34
C THR A 137 7.01 -16.50 -11.77
N ILE A 138 7.07 -15.39 -12.52
CA ILE A 138 7.73 -14.17 -12.08
C ILE A 138 7.08 -13.60 -10.80
N PHE A 139 5.75 -13.57 -10.75
CA PHE A 139 5.01 -13.09 -9.58
C PHE A 139 5.30 -13.94 -8.35
N ARG A 140 5.24 -15.28 -8.45
CA ARG A 140 5.54 -16.18 -7.32
C ARG A 140 6.98 -16.06 -6.85
N LEU A 141 7.95 -15.99 -7.77
CA LEU A 141 9.36 -15.79 -7.41
C LEU A 141 9.58 -14.49 -6.62
N ASN A 142 8.88 -13.41 -7.01
CA ASN A 142 8.99 -12.14 -6.31
C ASN A 142 8.25 -12.15 -4.96
N ARG A 143 7.03 -12.70 -4.93
CA ARG A 143 6.10 -12.53 -3.81
C ARG A 143 6.21 -13.62 -2.74
N GLU A 144 6.39 -14.87 -3.16
CA GLU A 144 6.47 -16.03 -2.27
C GLU A 144 7.92 -16.34 -1.91
N ALA A 145 8.82 -16.35 -2.92
CA ALA A 145 10.23 -16.66 -2.70
C ALA A 145 11.09 -15.42 -2.36
N GLY A 146 10.53 -14.21 -2.48
CA GLY A 146 11.19 -12.97 -2.06
C GLY A 146 12.33 -12.48 -2.94
N LEU A 147 12.46 -13.00 -4.17
CA LEU A 147 13.56 -12.65 -5.08
C LEU A 147 13.37 -11.23 -5.64
N THR A 148 14.48 -10.51 -5.76
CA THR A 148 14.55 -9.22 -6.43
C THR A 148 14.38 -9.36 -7.94
N ASN A 149 13.99 -8.28 -8.61
CA ASN A 149 13.83 -8.28 -10.08
C ASN A 149 15.12 -8.67 -10.81
N ALA A 150 16.30 -8.37 -10.22
CA ALA A 150 17.59 -8.72 -10.79
C ALA A 150 17.86 -10.24 -10.69
N GLU A 151 17.62 -10.83 -9.52
CA GLU A 151 17.77 -12.29 -9.31
C GLU A 151 16.79 -13.08 -10.18
N ILE A 152 15.56 -12.59 -10.35
CA ILE A 152 14.57 -13.23 -11.25
C ILE A 152 15.03 -13.14 -12.71
N ALA A 153 15.54 -11.97 -13.13
CA ALA A 153 16.04 -11.75 -14.48
C ALA A 153 17.20 -12.70 -14.80
N GLU A 154 18.14 -12.85 -13.88
CA GLU A 154 19.25 -13.80 -13.99
C GLU A 154 18.76 -15.25 -14.02
N LYS A 155 17.89 -15.63 -13.08
CA LYS A 155 17.34 -16.99 -12.97
C LYS A 155 16.56 -17.43 -14.20
N LEU A 156 15.80 -16.52 -14.81
CA LEU A 156 14.96 -16.80 -15.97
C LEU A 156 15.63 -16.43 -17.30
N GLN A 157 16.87 -15.90 -17.28
CA GLN A 157 17.62 -15.46 -18.46
C GLN A 157 16.82 -14.45 -19.33
N ILE A 158 16.18 -13.48 -18.67
CA ILE A 158 15.41 -12.41 -19.31
C ILE A 158 15.88 -11.03 -18.80
N SER A 159 15.47 -9.96 -19.46
CA SER A 159 15.83 -8.62 -19.00
C SER A 159 15.08 -8.24 -17.71
N LYS A 160 15.73 -7.46 -16.84
CA LYS A 160 15.08 -6.86 -15.64
C LYS A 160 13.82 -6.06 -16.00
N LYS A 161 13.84 -5.36 -17.15
CA LYS A 161 12.69 -4.61 -17.67
C LYS A 161 11.52 -5.54 -18.03
N THR A 162 11.81 -6.73 -18.55
CA THR A 162 10.79 -7.75 -18.81
C THR A 162 10.15 -8.24 -17.50
N VAL A 163 10.96 -8.49 -16.46
CA VAL A 163 10.46 -8.85 -15.12
C VAL A 163 9.54 -7.76 -14.57
N GLU A 164 9.97 -6.50 -14.60
CA GLU A 164 9.18 -5.35 -14.15
C GLU A 164 7.84 -5.23 -14.91
N ASN A 165 7.86 -5.42 -16.23
CA ASN A 165 6.65 -5.41 -17.05
C ASN A 165 5.68 -6.53 -16.64
N HIS A 166 6.16 -7.75 -16.43
CA HIS A 166 5.31 -8.86 -15.97
C HIS A 166 4.71 -8.59 -14.59
N LEU A 167 5.49 -8.05 -13.64
CA LEU A 167 5.00 -7.69 -12.32
C LEU A 167 3.95 -6.56 -12.38
N ASN A 168 4.17 -5.54 -13.20
CA ASN A 168 3.20 -4.47 -13.40
C ASN A 168 1.88 -4.99 -13.99
N LEU A 169 1.94 -5.91 -14.95
CA LEU A 169 0.75 -6.55 -15.52
C LEU A 169 0.03 -7.44 -14.48
N ALA A 170 0.77 -8.19 -13.66
CA ALA A 170 0.20 -9.01 -12.60
C ALA A 170 -0.56 -8.17 -11.57
N LEU A 171 0.05 -7.05 -11.13
CA LEU A 171 -0.58 -6.11 -10.20
C LEU A 171 -1.83 -5.46 -10.79
N LYS A 172 -1.83 -5.16 -12.10
CA LYS A 172 -3.00 -4.62 -12.79
C LYS A 172 -4.17 -5.60 -12.79
N GLU A 173 -3.91 -6.89 -13.04
CA GLU A 173 -4.94 -7.92 -13.02
C GLU A 173 -5.51 -8.15 -11.62
N LEU A 174 -4.64 -8.24 -10.61
CA LEU A 174 -5.06 -8.32 -9.20
C LEU A 174 -5.92 -7.12 -8.79
N LYS A 175 -5.51 -5.90 -9.16
CA LYS A 175 -6.28 -4.69 -8.87
C LYS A 175 -7.67 -4.73 -9.52
N ASN A 176 -7.78 -5.17 -10.77
CA ASN A 176 -9.07 -5.26 -11.46
C ASN A 176 -10.00 -6.28 -10.80
N ALA A 177 -9.48 -7.44 -10.42
CA ALA A 177 -10.24 -8.46 -9.71
C ALA A 177 -10.73 -7.96 -8.34
N LEU A 178 -9.88 -7.24 -7.60
CA LEU A 178 -10.27 -6.63 -6.33
C LEU A 178 -11.37 -5.58 -6.50
N LEU A 179 -11.31 -4.75 -7.54
CA LEU A 179 -12.36 -3.77 -7.82
C LEU A 179 -13.70 -4.44 -8.14
N LEU A 180 -13.70 -5.53 -8.90
CA LEU A 180 -14.90 -6.33 -9.17
C LEU A 180 -15.45 -6.99 -7.91
N PHE A 181 -14.58 -7.54 -7.07
CA PHE A 181 -14.96 -8.14 -5.80
C PHE A 181 -15.60 -7.12 -4.85
N ILE A 182 -14.99 -5.95 -4.70
CA ILE A 182 -15.53 -4.85 -3.90
C ILE A 182 -16.89 -4.39 -4.45
N PHE A 183 -17.05 -4.30 -5.76
CA PHE A 183 -18.32 -3.95 -6.39
C PHE A 183 -19.41 -4.99 -6.10
N LEU A 184 -19.09 -6.28 -6.16
CA LEU A 184 -20.04 -7.37 -5.87
C LEU A 184 -20.45 -7.47 -4.40
N TYR A 185 -19.58 -7.07 -3.46
CA TYR A 185 -19.88 -7.09 -2.02
C TYR A 185 -20.59 -5.83 -1.52
N LEU A 186 -20.56 -4.72 -2.28
CA LEU A 186 -21.18 -3.45 -1.90
C LEU A 186 -22.48 -3.12 -2.69
N CYS A 187 -22.86 -3.95 -3.65
CA CYS A 187 -24.11 -3.81 -4.43
C CYS A 187 -25.18 -4.82 -4.03
#